data_AF-A0A7J2JRR7-F1
#
_entry.id   AF-A0A7J2JRR7-F1
#
_cell.length_a   1.000
_cell.length_b   1.000
_cell.length_c   1.000
_cell.angle_alpha   90.00
_cell.angle_beta   90.00
_cell.angle_gamma   90.00
#
_symmetry.space_group_name_H-M   'P 1'
#
loop_
_entity.id
_entity.type
_entity.pdbx_description
1 polymer ?
#
loop_
_entity_poly.entity_id
_entity_poly.type
_entity_poly.pdbx_seq_one_letter_code
_entity_poly.pdbx_strand_id
1 'polypeptide(L)'
;MLILILVLLAALSVAGVLYWARKTKLSVGFGGESPALDLSEARDPGKVSYELLVNGTLEVEGRQVRYLAVEFPGIRWKGKQWGHHAWIFYSDGCESELGAVVAGGPGPDEFKRFAMEFGARAVAETCVPVLILLDVPNGQFGLEETELMAFSMSRALETGDLTWHLVYPMAFAYSRAMTLESLLVPSHPGRFVLSGGSKRGLTTWIVAAYDDRVAAIAPRSYNGANLTALLQSHYQVYGKPIGSLAVLDAYGVLDQVNCSTHVDKLLEVYDPVSHFDELSIPVMMIFGTRDQLSPLGVEWTYAPGYPGSLWFEVVPNATHTGLHSTKRAAAAWRAFLAYVAGEAELPEVSVHVSHPAGGSAEVSAEVTCRCGVFGVTAWTATSESLAGLVAADWRPIEMALEGGVWRASIPVTQAYTGVFVEVQ
;
A
#
# COMPACT_ATOMS: atom_id res chain seq x y z
N MET A 1 33.05 27.55 4.18
CA MET A 1 33.85 26.39 3.68
C MET A 1 33.46 25.05 4.32
N LEU A 2 32.74 25.02 5.46
CA LEU A 2 32.23 23.77 6.06
C LEU A 2 30.93 23.22 5.41
N ILE A 3 30.16 24.07 4.73
CA ILE A 3 28.86 23.70 4.13
C ILE A 3 29.03 22.90 2.81
N LEU A 4 30.15 23.07 2.09
CA LEU A 4 30.42 22.33 0.86
C LEU A 4 30.85 20.87 1.09
N ILE A 5 31.36 20.54 2.28
CA ILE A 5 31.86 19.18 2.60
C ILE A 5 30.70 18.24 2.99
N LEU A 6 29.61 18.76 3.56
CA LEU A 6 28.41 17.99 3.88
C LEU A 6 27.60 17.59 2.63
N VAL A 7 27.59 18.44 1.60
CA VAL A 7 26.91 18.13 0.32
C VAL A 7 27.68 17.06 -0.48
N LEU A 8 29.01 17.01 -0.36
CA LEU A 8 29.83 15.98 -1.02
C LEU A 8 29.76 14.60 -0.34
N LEU A 9 29.50 14.55 0.97
CA LEU A 9 29.26 13.28 1.68
C LEU A 9 27.85 12.71 1.41
N ALA A 10 26.86 13.55 1.12
CA ALA A 10 25.53 13.12 0.66
C ALA A 10 25.53 12.58 -0.79
N ALA A 11 26.47 13.02 -1.63
CA ALA A 11 26.62 12.51 -3.00
C ALA A 11 27.37 11.16 -3.07
N LEU A 12 28.18 10.84 -2.06
CA LEU A 12 28.92 9.57 -1.99
C LEU A 12 28.11 8.40 -1.40
N SER A 13 26.89 8.63 -0.89
CA SER A 13 26.03 7.57 -0.37
C SER A 13 25.18 6.87 -1.45
N VAL A 14 24.98 7.47 -2.63
CA VAL A 14 24.19 6.84 -3.71
C VAL A 14 24.93 5.64 -4.32
N ALA A 15 26.26 5.72 -4.45
CA ALA A 15 27.09 4.58 -4.87
C ALA A 15 27.25 3.52 -3.75
N GLY A 16 27.19 3.95 -2.48
CA GLY A 16 27.24 3.05 -1.32
C GLY A 16 25.97 2.20 -1.17
N VAL A 17 24.79 2.76 -1.45
CA VAL A 17 23.49 2.08 -1.39
C VAL A 17 23.38 0.97 -2.45
N LEU A 18 23.84 1.23 -3.69
CA LEU A 18 23.90 0.20 -4.74
C LEU A 18 24.96 -0.88 -4.46
N TYR A 19 26.01 -0.57 -3.71
CA TYR A 19 27.06 -1.52 -3.33
C TYR A 19 26.65 -2.42 -2.16
N TRP A 20 25.85 -1.91 -1.21
CA TRP A 20 25.37 -2.67 -0.06
C TRP A 20 24.22 -3.62 -0.42
N ALA A 21 23.32 -3.19 -1.31
CA ALA A 21 22.22 -4.03 -1.82
C ALA A 21 22.71 -5.30 -2.56
N ARG A 22 23.99 -5.37 -2.97
CA ARG A 22 24.55 -6.54 -3.68
C ARG A 22 25.16 -7.62 -2.78
N LYS A 23 25.35 -7.40 -1.48
CA LYS A 23 26.28 -8.25 -0.69
C LYS A 23 25.71 -9.12 0.44
N THR A 24 24.40 -9.21 0.62
CA THR A 24 23.78 -10.22 1.50
C THR A 24 22.86 -11.12 0.70
N LYS A 25 23.47 -12.01 -0.09
CA LYS A 25 22.82 -13.21 -0.60
C LYS A 25 22.72 -14.24 0.54
N LEU A 26 21.59 -14.25 1.21
CA LEU A 26 21.04 -15.45 1.82
C LEU A 26 19.77 -15.76 1.04
N SER A 27 19.88 -16.69 0.09
CA SER A 27 18.72 -17.27 -0.58
C SER A 27 17.90 -18.02 0.47
N VAL A 28 16.76 -17.48 0.87
CA VAL A 28 15.79 -18.18 1.72
C VAL A 28 14.66 -18.62 0.83
N GLY A 29 14.85 -19.73 0.11
CA GLY A 29 13.83 -20.24 -0.79
C GLY A 29 12.45 -20.31 -0.14
N PHE A 30 11.42 -19.90 -0.87
CA PHE A 30 10.02 -20.10 -0.54
C PHE A 30 9.78 -21.50 0.06
N GLY A 31 9.28 -21.52 1.30
CA GLY A 31 8.81 -22.75 1.96
C GLY A 31 9.32 -22.98 3.38
N GLY A 32 10.14 -22.11 3.95
CA GLY A 32 10.47 -22.14 5.38
C GLY A 32 9.87 -20.92 6.07
N GLU A 33 8.95 -21.11 7.02
CA GLU A 33 8.56 -20.07 7.97
C GLU A 33 9.83 -19.41 8.52
N SER A 34 10.03 -18.12 8.22
CA SER A 34 11.02 -17.36 8.97
C SER A 34 10.57 -17.43 10.43
N PRO A 35 11.44 -17.77 11.39
CA PRO A 35 11.05 -17.84 12.81
C PRO A 35 10.53 -16.50 13.38
N ALA A 36 10.51 -15.43 12.59
CA ALA A 36 10.00 -14.12 12.95
C ALA A 36 8.48 -13.91 12.72
N LEU A 37 7.86 -14.52 11.69
CA LEU A 37 6.41 -14.47 11.44
C LEU A 37 5.86 -15.86 11.14
N ASP A 38 5.19 -16.46 12.13
CA ASP A 38 4.41 -17.69 11.96
C ASP A 38 2.93 -17.34 11.72
N LEU A 39 2.43 -17.65 10.53
CA LEU A 39 1.03 -17.46 10.14
C LEU A 39 0.25 -18.79 10.07
N SER A 40 0.85 -19.92 10.44
CA SER A 40 0.24 -21.26 10.32
C SER A 40 -1.11 -21.37 11.04
N GLU A 41 -1.20 -20.86 12.27
CA GLU A 41 -2.45 -20.85 13.04
C GLU A 41 -3.50 -19.93 12.41
N ALA A 42 -3.10 -18.85 11.75
CA ALA A 42 -4.04 -17.97 11.04
C ALA A 42 -4.63 -18.66 9.80
N ARG A 43 -3.85 -19.53 9.15
CA ARG A 43 -4.20 -20.31 7.96
C ARG A 43 -5.05 -21.55 8.26
N ASP A 44 -5.01 -22.08 9.48
CA ASP A 44 -5.71 -23.32 9.85
C ASP A 44 -7.23 -23.09 9.99
N PRO A 45 -8.07 -23.62 9.08
CA PRO A 45 -9.53 -23.48 9.18
C PRO A 45 -10.10 -24.12 10.45
N GLY A 46 -9.44 -25.13 11.02
CA GLY A 46 -9.82 -25.77 12.29
C GLY A 46 -9.56 -24.91 13.53
N LYS A 47 -8.85 -23.78 13.39
CA LYS A 47 -8.61 -22.79 14.45
C LYS A 47 -9.50 -21.56 14.34
N VAL A 48 -10.29 -21.45 13.27
CA VAL A 48 -11.21 -20.34 13.07
C VAL A 48 -12.48 -20.58 13.88
N SER A 49 -12.78 -19.64 14.78
CA SER A 49 -14.12 -19.47 15.36
C SER A 49 -14.65 -18.10 14.97
N TYR A 50 -15.96 -17.94 14.94
CA TYR A 50 -16.60 -16.66 14.65
C TYR A 50 -18.02 -16.63 15.23
N GLU A 51 -18.55 -15.44 15.45
CA GLU A 51 -19.95 -15.18 15.71
C GLU A 51 -20.57 -14.43 14.53
N LEU A 52 -21.68 -14.95 13.99
CA LEU A 52 -22.44 -14.27 12.94
C LEU A 52 -23.39 -13.25 13.57
N LEU A 53 -23.13 -11.97 13.34
CA LEU A 53 -23.91 -10.86 13.89
C LEU A 53 -25.06 -10.48 12.97
N VAL A 54 -24.81 -10.46 11.65
CA VAL A 54 -25.80 -10.07 10.64
C VAL A 54 -25.66 -10.95 9.39
N ASN A 55 -26.78 -11.29 8.77
CA ASN A 55 -26.85 -11.89 7.43
C ASN A 55 -27.98 -11.19 6.67
N GLY A 56 -27.66 -10.56 5.55
CA GLY A 56 -28.63 -9.82 4.75
C GLY A 56 -28.28 -9.79 3.28
N THR A 57 -29.12 -9.12 2.50
CA THR A 57 -28.92 -8.92 1.06
C THR A 57 -29.21 -7.48 0.69
N LEU A 58 -28.55 -6.99 -0.36
CA LEU A 58 -28.83 -5.71 -1.00
C LEU A 58 -28.69 -5.83 -2.52
N GLU A 59 -29.37 -4.96 -3.26
CA GLU A 59 -29.19 -4.85 -4.72
C GLU A 59 -28.20 -3.73 -5.04
N VAL A 60 -27.16 -4.04 -5.81
CA VAL A 60 -26.10 -3.11 -6.22
C VAL A 60 -25.81 -3.32 -7.70
N GLU A 61 -25.94 -2.26 -8.50
CA GLU A 61 -25.71 -2.31 -9.96
C GLU A 61 -26.48 -3.46 -10.66
N GLY A 62 -27.71 -3.73 -10.21
CA GLY A 62 -28.57 -4.80 -10.74
C GLY A 62 -28.19 -6.22 -10.29
N ARG A 63 -27.19 -6.38 -9.42
CA ARG A 63 -26.80 -7.67 -8.82
C ARG A 63 -27.27 -7.77 -7.38
N GLN A 64 -27.76 -8.93 -6.97
CA GLN A 64 -28.09 -9.22 -5.58
C GLN A 64 -26.83 -9.64 -4.82
N VAL A 65 -26.35 -8.76 -3.95
CA VAL A 65 -25.17 -8.97 -3.10
C VAL A 65 -25.63 -9.38 -1.70
N ARG A 66 -25.14 -10.51 -1.21
CA ARG A 66 -25.26 -10.91 0.19
C ARG A 66 -24.17 -10.26 1.01
N TYR A 67 -24.50 -9.91 2.25
CA TYR A 67 -23.52 -9.42 3.22
C TYR A 67 -23.66 -10.12 4.56
N LEU A 68 -22.52 -10.44 5.17
CA LEU A 68 -22.41 -10.98 6.52
C LEU A 68 -21.63 -10.01 7.39
N ALA A 69 -22.08 -9.75 8.62
CA ALA A 69 -21.26 -9.12 9.64
C ALA A 69 -20.86 -10.18 10.65
N VAL A 70 -19.56 -10.29 10.93
CA VAL A 70 -19.00 -11.33 11.80
C VAL A 70 -18.01 -10.73 12.80
N GLU A 71 -17.94 -11.31 13.99
CA GLU A 71 -16.85 -11.09 14.94
C GLU A 71 -16.02 -12.38 15.06
N PHE A 72 -14.69 -12.28 15.12
CA PHE A 72 -13.80 -13.43 15.23
C PHE A 72 -12.52 -13.10 16.02
N PRO A 73 -11.93 -14.08 16.73
CA PRO A 73 -10.68 -13.88 17.44
C PRO A 73 -9.49 -13.89 16.47
N GLY A 74 -8.57 -12.96 16.69
CA GLY A 74 -7.24 -12.92 16.10
C GLY A 74 -6.20 -13.61 16.98
N ILE A 75 -4.99 -13.08 16.98
CA ILE A 75 -3.85 -13.59 17.75
C ILE A 75 -3.91 -13.16 19.23
N ARG A 76 -3.34 -13.98 20.12
CA ARG A 76 -2.96 -13.52 21.47
C ARG A 76 -1.58 -12.87 21.44
N TRP A 77 -1.55 -11.55 21.28
CA TRP A 77 -0.30 -10.80 21.16
C TRP A 77 0.12 -10.15 22.48
N LYS A 78 1.31 -10.53 22.97
CA LYS A 78 1.95 -10.00 24.19
C LYS A 78 0.99 -9.88 25.40
N GLY A 79 0.21 -10.94 25.62
CA GLY A 79 -0.69 -11.09 26.77
C GLY A 79 -2.15 -10.67 26.53
N LYS A 80 -2.47 -9.96 25.44
CA LYS A 80 -3.84 -9.58 25.09
C LYS A 80 -4.38 -10.40 23.92
N GLN A 81 -5.60 -10.90 24.04
CA GLN A 81 -6.33 -11.49 22.91
C GLN A 81 -6.84 -10.37 21.99
N TRP A 82 -6.51 -10.42 20.71
CA TRP A 82 -7.10 -9.55 19.70
C TRP A 82 -8.41 -10.16 19.19
N GLY A 83 -9.38 -9.29 18.92
CA GLY A 83 -10.66 -9.64 18.30
C GLY A 83 -10.97 -8.66 17.18
N HIS A 84 -11.64 -9.13 16.13
CA HIS A 84 -11.86 -8.38 14.91
C HIS A 84 -13.31 -8.49 14.46
N HIS A 85 -13.85 -7.40 13.93
CA HIS A 85 -15.06 -7.43 13.14
C HIS A 85 -14.75 -7.50 11.64
N ALA A 86 -15.63 -8.12 10.87
CA ALA A 86 -15.58 -8.06 9.43
C ALA A 86 -16.96 -7.97 8.79
N TRP A 87 -17.00 -7.33 7.62
CA TRP A 87 -18.13 -7.38 6.71
C TRP A 87 -17.74 -8.14 5.45
N ILE A 88 -18.41 -9.26 5.18
CA ILE A 88 -18.14 -10.11 4.02
C ILE A 88 -19.23 -9.86 3.00
N PHE A 89 -18.87 -9.56 1.77
CA PHE A 89 -19.77 -9.35 0.65
C PHE A 89 -19.51 -10.41 -0.41
N TYR A 90 -20.56 -11.03 -0.94
CA TYR A 90 -20.49 -11.94 -2.08
C TYR A 90 -21.83 -11.98 -2.82
N SER A 91 -21.88 -12.54 -4.03
CA SER A 91 -23.12 -12.74 -4.77
C SER A 91 -23.32 -14.22 -5.03
N ASP A 92 -24.54 -14.71 -4.81
CA ASP A 92 -24.91 -16.07 -5.17
C ASP A 92 -24.72 -16.24 -6.71
N GLY A 93 -24.11 -17.36 -7.13
CA GLY A 93 -23.80 -17.64 -8.53
C GLY A 93 -22.48 -17.07 -9.08
N CYS A 94 -21.69 -16.37 -8.26
CA CYS A 94 -20.29 -16.06 -8.58
C CYS A 94 -19.37 -17.13 -7.99
N GLU A 95 -18.65 -17.87 -8.84
CA GLU A 95 -17.76 -18.97 -8.46
C GLU A 95 -16.28 -18.58 -8.66
N SER A 96 -15.85 -17.52 -7.97
CA SER A 96 -14.46 -17.03 -8.06
C SER A 96 -13.54 -17.77 -7.09
N GLU A 97 -12.43 -18.28 -7.60
CA GLU A 97 -11.28 -18.79 -6.82
C GLU A 97 -10.52 -17.66 -6.09
N LEU A 98 -10.72 -16.41 -6.52
CA LEU A 98 -10.22 -15.21 -5.85
C LEU A 98 -11.23 -14.73 -4.81
N GLY A 99 -10.73 -14.36 -3.63
CA GLY A 99 -11.37 -13.47 -2.67
C GLY A 99 -10.56 -12.18 -2.52
N ALA A 100 -11.02 -11.26 -1.66
CA ALA A 100 -10.29 -10.03 -1.41
C ALA A 100 -10.49 -9.54 0.02
N VAL A 101 -9.40 -9.11 0.66
CA VAL A 101 -9.45 -8.55 2.02
C VAL A 101 -9.04 -7.09 1.99
N VAL A 102 -9.89 -6.21 2.52
CA VAL A 102 -9.68 -4.76 2.55
C VAL A 102 -9.70 -4.23 3.98
N ALA A 103 -8.67 -3.49 4.40
CA ALA A 103 -8.65 -2.78 5.69
C ALA A 103 -8.23 -1.31 5.57
N GLY A 104 -8.48 -0.52 6.63
CA GLY A 104 -8.06 0.88 6.74
C GLY A 104 -8.92 1.85 5.91
N GLY A 105 -10.15 2.11 6.37
CA GLY A 105 -11.08 3.09 5.79
C GLY A 105 -11.16 4.41 6.59
N PRO A 106 -11.99 5.39 6.15
CA PRO A 106 -12.04 6.77 6.65
C PRO A 106 -12.62 6.96 8.08
N GLY A 107 -12.61 5.93 8.93
CA GLY A 107 -13.21 5.97 10.27
C GLY A 107 -14.73 5.70 10.29
N PRO A 108 -15.38 5.73 11.47
CA PRO A 108 -16.76 5.25 11.65
C PRO A 108 -17.82 6.01 10.84
N ASP A 109 -17.68 7.33 10.71
CA ASP A 109 -18.68 8.20 10.08
C ASP A 109 -18.85 7.94 8.58
N GLU A 110 -17.81 7.42 7.94
CA GLU A 110 -17.78 7.14 6.50
C GLU A 110 -17.73 5.64 6.18
N PHE A 111 -17.81 4.78 7.19
CA PHE A 111 -17.72 3.32 7.02
C PHE A 111 -18.76 2.78 6.03
N LYS A 112 -20.01 3.25 6.09
CA LYS A 112 -21.07 2.80 5.17
C LYS A 112 -20.70 3.04 3.70
N ARG A 113 -20.15 4.21 3.40
CA ARG A 113 -19.70 4.57 2.05
C ARG A 113 -18.52 3.71 1.64
N PHE A 114 -17.56 3.53 2.54
CA PHE A 114 -16.41 2.66 2.32
C PHE A 114 -16.85 1.23 2.02
N ALA A 115 -17.77 0.67 2.81
CA ALA A 115 -18.29 -0.68 2.65
C ALA A 115 -19.06 -0.87 1.34
N MET A 116 -19.82 0.15 0.93
CA MET A 116 -20.49 0.15 -0.37
C MET A 116 -19.48 0.16 -1.53
N GLU A 117 -18.51 1.06 -1.52
CA GLU A 117 -17.61 1.30 -2.66
C GLU A 117 -16.50 0.24 -2.80
N PHE A 118 -15.92 -0.20 -1.68
CA PHE A 118 -14.80 -1.16 -1.67
C PHE A 118 -15.27 -2.61 -1.50
N GLY A 119 -16.47 -2.84 -0.94
CA GLY A 119 -17.05 -4.16 -0.72
C GLY A 119 -18.16 -4.49 -1.72
N ALA A 120 -19.37 -4.01 -1.44
CA ALA A 120 -20.57 -4.44 -2.17
C ALA A 120 -20.52 -4.14 -3.67
N ARG A 121 -20.06 -2.94 -4.07
CA ARG A 121 -19.92 -2.57 -5.48
C ARG A 121 -18.77 -3.30 -6.17
N ALA A 122 -17.69 -3.59 -5.45
CA ALA A 122 -16.61 -4.41 -5.98
C ALA A 122 -17.11 -5.81 -6.36
N VAL A 123 -17.83 -6.48 -5.45
CA VAL A 123 -18.49 -7.77 -5.72
C VAL A 123 -19.46 -7.66 -6.90
N ALA A 124 -20.26 -6.59 -6.95
CA ALA A 124 -21.24 -6.39 -8.01
C ALA A 124 -20.60 -6.34 -9.41
N GLU A 125 -19.46 -5.66 -9.51
CA GLU A 125 -18.73 -5.41 -10.75
C GLU A 125 -17.80 -6.56 -11.15
N THR A 126 -17.22 -7.31 -10.21
CA THR A 126 -16.14 -8.29 -10.50
C THR A 126 -16.44 -9.74 -10.13
N CYS A 127 -17.57 -10.03 -9.49
CA CYS A 127 -17.86 -11.35 -8.92
C CYS A 127 -16.84 -11.89 -7.89
N VAL A 128 -15.83 -11.10 -7.50
CA VAL A 128 -14.85 -11.46 -6.46
C VAL A 128 -15.45 -11.13 -5.09
N PRO A 129 -15.62 -12.11 -4.17
CA PRO A 129 -16.00 -11.87 -2.79
C PRO A 129 -15.03 -10.89 -2.11
N VAL A 130 -15.57 -10.02 -1.25
CA VAL A 130 -14.76 -9.05 -0.51
C VAL A 130 -15.08 -9.08 0.98
N LEU A 131 -14.06 -9.30 1.80
CA LEU A 131 -14.07 -9.13 3.24
C LEU A 131 -13.45 -7.78 3.62
N ILE A 132 -14.23 -6.91 4.26
CA ILE A 132 -13.75 -5.68 4.88
C ILE A 132 -13.38 -5.95 6.33
N LEU A 133 -12.08 -5.88 6.63
CA LEU A 133 -11.49 -6.19 7.92
C LEU A 133 -11.40 -4.94 8.81
N LEU A 134 -11.97 -5.03 10.01
CA LEU A 134 -12.00 -3.96 11.01
C LEU A 134 -11.14 -4.30 12.23
N ASP A 135 -10.93 -3.30 13.08
CA ASP A 135 -10.15 -3.43 14.34
C ASP A 135 -8.72 -3.94 14.14
N VAL A 136 -8.09 -3.59 13.03
CA VAL A 136 -6.68 -3.88 12.76
C VAL A 136 -5.96 -2.54 12.64
N PRO A 137 -5.00 -2.20 13.52
CA PRO A 137 -4.66 -2.94 14.73
C PRO A 137 -5.73 -2.79 15.82
N ASN A 138 -5.74 -3.74 16.77
CA ASN A 138 -6.45 -3.58 18.04
C ASN A 138 -5.68 -2.61 18.94
N GLY A 139 -6.38 -1.81 19.75
CA GLY A 139 -5.73 -0.99 20.77
C GLY A 139 -5.03 -1.87 21.83
N GLN A 140 -3.80 -1.55 22.22
CA GLN A 140 -3.05 -2.31 23.22
C GLN A 140 -2.11 -1.40 24.01
N PHE A 141 -1.76 -1.82 25.24
CA PHE A 141 -0.89 -1.07 26.17
C PHE A 141 -1.39 0.34 26.55
N GLY A 142 -2.65 0.66 26.25
CA GLY A 142 -3.19 2.01 26.43
C GLY A 142 -2.62 3.04 25.45
N LEU A 143 -2.02 2.60 24.34
CA LEU A 143 -1.40 3.45 23.34
C LEU A 143 -2.31 3.60 22.12
N GLU A 144 -2.33 4.82 21.57
CA GLU A 144 -2.94 5.11 20.27
C GLU A 144 -2.17 4.43 19.13
N GLU A 145 -2.81 4.24 17.98
CA GLU A 145 -2.27 3.44 16.87
C GLU A 145 -0.82 3.82 16.47
N THR A 146 -0.54 5.11 16.35
CA THR A 146 0.78 5.61 15.92
C THR A 146 1.84 5.41 17.00
N GLU A 147 1.49 5.61 18.27
CA GLU A 147 2.39 5.35 19.40
C GLU A 147 2.62 3.85 19.59
N LEU A 148 1.59 3.03 19.43
CA LEU A 148 1.68 1.58 19.49
C LEU A 148 2.65 1.06 18.42
N MET A 149 2.60 1.59 17.20
CA MET A 149 3.57 1.27 16.14
C MET A 149 5.00 1.58 16.59
N ALA A 150 5.26 2.80 17.08
CA ALA A 150 6.58 3.23 17.52
C ALA A 150 7.10 2.41 18.70
N PHE A 151 6.27 2.23 19.73
CA PHE A 151 6.58 1.40 20.90
C PHE A 151 6.91 -0.04 20.51
N SER A 152 6.10 -0.65 19.64
CA SER A 152 6.27 -2.03 19.19
C SER A 152 7.60 -2.22 18.44
N MET A 153 7.97 -1.25 17.60
CA MET A 153 9.23 -1.25 16.84
C MET A 153 10.43 -1.04 17.78
N SER A 154 10.33 -0.11 18.73
CA SER A 154 11.36 0.09 19.77
C SER A 154 11.62 -1.20 20.54
N ARG A 155 10.55 -1.89 20.98
CA ARG A 155 10.68 -3.17 21.69
C ARG A 155 11.31 -4.26 20.83
N ALA A 156 10.97 -4.35 19.56
CA ALA A 156 11.60 -5.31 18.64
C ALA A 156 13.11 -5.03 18.51
N LEU A 157 13.51 -3.77 18.37
CA LEU A 157 14.92 -3.36 18.27
C LEU A 157 15.69 -3.55 19.59
N GLU A 158 15.08 -3.26 20.73
CA GLU A 158 15.66 -3.44 22.07
C GLU A 158 15.88 -4.91 22.41
N THR A 159 14.87 -5.75 22.17
CA THR A 159 14.85 -7.14 22.64
C THR A 159 15.42 -8.12 21.63
N GLY A 160 15.41 -7.77 20.33
CA GLY A 160 15.70 -8.69 19.24
C GLY A 160 14.58 -9.69 18.93
N ASP A 161 13.49 -9.67 19.70
CA ASP A 161 12.29 -10.46 19.44
C ASP A 161 11.38 -9.70 18.46
N LEU A 162 11.46 -10.09 17.19
CA LEU A 162 10.73 -9.45 16.09
C LEU A 162 9.20 -9.62 16.18
N THR A 163 8.69 -10.55 16.99
CA THR A 163 7.25 -10.69 17.24
C THR A 163 6.68 -9.51 18.04
N TRP A 164 7.53 -8.63 18.58
CA TRP A 164 7.12 -7.35 19.15
C TRP A 164 6.65 -6.34 18.13
N HIS A 165 6.95 -6.48 16.84
CA HIS A 165 6.55 -5.46 15.87
C HIS A 165 5.04 -5.55 15.57
N LEU A 166 4.34 -4.40 15.57
CA LEU A 166 2.88 -4.32 15.37
C LEU A 166 2.39 -4.92 14.04
N VAL A 167 3.24 -5.02 13.02
CA VAL A 167 2.88 -5.61 11.73
C VAL A 167 2.60 -7.11 11.87
N TYR A 168 3.23 -7.81 12.81
CA TYR A 168 2.98 -9.24 13.02
C TYR A 168 1.52 -9.56 13.38
N PRO A 169 0.94 -9.01 14.47
CA PRO A 169 -0.46 -9.30 14.79
C PRO A 169 -1.44 -8.76 13.75
N MET A 170 -1.07 -7.71 12.99
CA MET A 170 -1.86 -7.25 11.85
C MET A 170 -1.82 -8.25 10.68
N ALA A 171 -0.65 -8.81 10.37
CA ALA A 171 -0.48 -9.81 9.31
C ALA A 171 -1.25 -11.10 9.64
N PHE A 172 -1.22 -11.51 10.91
CA PHE A 172 -2.08 -12.60 11.41
C PHE A 172 -3.56 -12.32 11.16
N ALA A 173 -4.04 -11.10 11.45
CA ALA A 173 -5.44 -10.74 11.23
C ALA A 173 -5.86 -10.83 9.76
N TYR A 174 -5.02 -10.36 8.83
CA TYR A 174 -5.25 -10.53 7.39
C TYR A 174 -5.28 -12.01 6.97
N SER A 175 -4.29 -12.79 7.41
CA SER A 175 -4.22 -14.23 7.09
C SER A 175 -5.42 -15.01 7.64
N ARG A 176 -5.86 -14.67 8.86
CA ARG A 176 -7.07 -15.23 9.50
C ARG A 176 -8.34 -14.79 8.78
N ALA A 177 -8.40 -13.55 8.30
CA ALA A 177 -9.53 -13.04 7.52
C ALA A 177 -9.67 -13.78 6.17
N MET A 178 -8.57 -14.05 5.47
CA MET A 178 -8.60 -14.88 4.24
C MET A 178 -9.19 -16.27 4.54
N THR A 179 -8.73 -16.94 5.61
CA THR A 179 -9.26 -18.24 6.02
C THR A 179 -10.75 -18.17 6.38
N LEU A 180 -11.18 -17.12 7.08
CA LEU A 180 -12.58 -16.90 7.44
C LEU A 180 -13.46 -16.68 6.20
N GLU A 181 -12.97 -15.90 5.23
CA GLU A 181 -13.67 -15.68 3.95
C GLU A 181 -13.84 -16.99 3.17
N SER A 182 -12.79 -17.82 3.06
CA SER A 182 -12.87 -19.16 2.45
C SER A 182 -13.92 -20.06 3.12
N LEU A 183 -14.14 -19.92 4.43
CA LEU A 183 -15.10 -20.73 5.18
C LEU A 183 -16.55 -20.25 5.00
N LEU A 184 -16.77 -18.94 4.87
CA LEU A 184 -18.09 -18.33 4.91
C LEU A 184 -18.69 -18.03 3.53
N VAL A 185 -17.84 -17.93 2.52
CA VAL A 185 -18.29 -17.67 1.15
C VAL A 185 -18.43 -18.99 0.39
N PRO A 186 -19.57 -19.23 -0.30
CA PRO A 186 -19.83 -20.49 -1.01
C PRO A 186 -18.79 -20.87 -2.07
N SER A 187 -18.14 -19.89 -2.70
CA SER A 187 -17.10 -20.14 -3.71
C SER A 187 -15.77 -20.63 -3.12
N HIS A 188 -15.62 -20.61 -1.79
CA HIS A 188 -14.43 -21.07 -1.08
C HIS A 188 -13.10 -20.53 -1.65
N PRO A 189 -12.93 -19.19 -1.77
CA PRO A 189 -11.76 -18.61 -2.42
C PRO A 189 -10.45 -19.13 -1.81
N GLY A 190 -9.52 -19.53 -2.67
CA GLY A 190 -8.21 -20.06 -2.28
C GLY A 190 -7.06 -19.07 -2.48
N ARG A 191 -7.32 -17.98 -3.20
CA ARG A 191 -6.33 -16.94 -3.54
C ARG A 191 -6.92 -15.56 -3.26
N PHE A 192 -6.09 -14.59 -2.88
CA PHE A 192 -6.61 -13.32 -2.34
C PHE A 192 -5.91 -12.08 -2.86
N VAL A 193 -6.71 -11.03 -3.11
CA VAL A 193 -6.20 -9.68 -3.32
C VAL A 193 -6.30 -8.90 -2.02
N LEU A 194 -5.20 -8.34 -1.52
CA LEU A 194 -5.20 -7.60 -0.26
C LEU A 194 -5.11 -6.09 -0.50
N SER A 195 -5.83 -5.29 0.29
CA SER A 195 -5.73 -3.83 0.28
C SER A 195 -5.76 -3.27 1.69
N GLY A 196 -4.92 -2.28 1.95
CA GLY A 196 -4.72 -1.75 3.29
C GLY A 196 -4.36 -0.27 3.28
N GLY A 197 -5.03 0.53 4.10
CA GLY A 197 -4.71 1.94 4.30
C GLY A 197 -3.53 2.18 5.25
N SER A 198 -2.59 3.07 4.90
CA SER A 198 -1.50 3.51 5.79
C SER A 198 -0.65 2.31 6.28
N LYS A 199 -0.47 2.14 7.59
CA LYS A 199 0.26 0.98 8.17
C LYS A 199 -0.30 -0.37 7.73
N ARG A 200 -1.61 -0.44 7.40
CA ARG A 200 -2.21 -1.67 6.86
C ARG A 200 -1.72 -1.95 5.43
N GLY A 201 -1.33 -0.93 4.67
CA GLY A 201 -0.70 -1.08 3.36
C GLY A 201 0.73 -1.63 3.46
N LEU A 202 1.49 -1.26 4.50
CA LEU A 202 2.72 -1.99 4.84
C LEU A 202 2.41 -3.45 5.16
N THR A 203 1.37 -3.71 5.97
CA THR A 203 0.99 -5.07 6.32
C THR A 203 0.66 -5.93 5.11
N THR A 204 0.01 -5.41 4.06
CA THR A 204 -0.29 -6.23 2.87
C THR A 204 0.96 -6.71 2.16
N TRP A 205 2.03 -5.91 2.10
CA TRP A 205 3.33 -6.35 1.58
C TRP A 205 3.90 -7.52 2.39
N ILE A 206 3.85 -7.41 3.72
CA ILE A 206 4.41 -8.43 4.61
C ILE A 206 3.56 -9.71 4.59
N VAL A 207 2.24 -9.60 4.54
CA VAL A 207 1.38 -10.79 4.37
C VAL A 207 1.70 -11.49 3.05
N ALA A 208 1.90 -10.74 1.96
CA ALA A 208 2.25 -11.31 0.66
C ALA A 208 3.60 -12.05 0.65
N ALA A 209 4.55 -11.63 1.50
CA ALA A 209 5.83 -12.32 1.65
C ALA A 209 5.71 -13.64 2.45
N TYR A 210 4.70 -13.80 3.32
CA TYR A 210 4.60 -14.92 4.27
C TYR A 210 3.35 -15.81 4.09
N ASP A 211 2.40 -15.44 3.23
CA ASP A 211 1.19 -16.21 2.93
C ASP A 211 1.00 -16.36 1.41
N ASP A 212 1.32 -17.56 0.90
CA ASP A 212 1.28 -17.92 -0.53
C ASP A 212 -0.11 -17.80 -1.19
N ARG A 213 -1.17 -17.66 -0.39
CA ARG A 213 -2.53 -17.42 -0.89
C ARG A 213 -2.69 -16.02 -1.47
N VAL A 214 -1.79 -15.08 -1.18
CA VAL A 214 -1.88 -13.71 -1.72
C VAL A 214 -1.53 -13.71 -3.21
N ALA A 215 -2.53 -13.36 -4.03
CA ALA A 215 -2.40 -13.28 -5.48
C ALA A 215 -1.98 -11.90 -5.98
N ALA A 216 -2.33 -10.83 -5.25
CA ALA A 216 -2.03 -9.44 -5.60
C ALA A 216 -2.24 -8.52 -4.38
N ILE A 217 -1.67 -7.31 -4.41
CA ILE A 217 -1.93 -6.31 -3.36
C ILE A 217 -2.22 -4.92 -3.94
N ALA A 218 -3.06 -4.16 -3.25
CA ALA A 218 -3.32 -2.75 -3.54
C ALA A 218 -3.17 -1.87 -2.29
N PRO A 219 -1.93 -1.55 -1.86
CA PRO A 219 -1.68 -0.65 -0.73
C PRO A 219 -2.26 0.74 -0.99
N ARG A 220 -2.92 1.33 0.03
CA ARG A 220 -3.59 2.63 -0.05
C ARG A 220 -2.99 3.61 0.96
N SER A 221 -2.83 4.87 0.58
CA SER A 221 -2.21 5.90 1.45
C SER A 221 -0.89 5.43 2.07
N TYR A 222 -0.13 4.64 1.30
CA TYR A 222 1.14 4.09 1.74
C TYR A 222 2.02 3.91 0.51
N ASN A 223 2.75 4.96 0.13
CA ASN A 223 3.72 4.90 -0.94
C ASN A 223 5.07 4.45 -0.38
N GLY A 224 5.10 3.25 0.20
CA GLY A 224 6.30 2.71 0.82
C GLY A 224 6.47 1.25 0.42
N ALA A 225 7.59 0.93 -0.20
CA ALA A 225 8.08 -0.45 -0.24
C ALA A 225 9.55 -0.55 0.20
N ASN A 226 10.18 0.58 0.53
CA ASN A 226 11.52 0.68 1.11
C ASN A 226 11.44 1.60 2.34
N LEU A 227 11.45 1.02 3.54
CA LEU A 227 11.25 1.77 4.79
C LEU A 227 12.36 2.79 5.03
N THR A 228 13.60 2.42 4.71
CA THR A 228 14.75 3.32 4.84
C THR A 228 14.62 4.51 3.89
N ALA A 229 14.27 4.27 2.63
CA ALA A 229 14.09 5.32 1.63
C ALA A 229 12.89 6.21 1.97
N LEU A 230 11.81 5.64 2.52
CA LEU A 230 10.66 6.41 3.00
C LEU A 230 11.06 7.37 4.13
N LEU A 231 11.88 6.94 5.09
CA LEU A 231 12.40 7.85 6.11
C LEU A 231 13.30 8.94 5.51
N GLN A 232 14.18 8.57 4.58
CA GLN A 232 15.08 9.52 3.91
C GLN A 232 14.31 10.56 3.09
N SER A 233 13.22 10.19 2.43
CA SER A 233 12.40 11.13 1.66
C SER A 233 11.80 12.21 2.55
N HIS A 234 11.44 11.91 3.80
CA HIS A 234 11.00 12.92 4.76
C HIS A 234 12.08 13.95 5.08
N TYR A 235 13.34 13.53 5.24
CA TYR A 235 14.44 14.48 5.42
C TYR A 235 14.68 15.33 4.16
N GLN A 236 14.57 14.75 2.97
CA GLN A 236 14.73 15.49 1.72
C GLN A 236 13.62 16.51 1.50
N VAL A 237 12.37 16.14 1.78
CA VAL A 237 11.20 16.98 1.52
C VAL A 237 10.98 18.01 2.62
N TYR A 238 11.06 17.60 3.90
CA TYR A 238 10.68 18.44 5.05
C TYR A 238 11.86 18.86 5.94
N GLY A 239 13.06 18.32 5.72
CA GLY A 239 14.21 18.52 6.59
C GLY A 239 14.17 17.72 7.89
N LYS A 240 13.07 17.00 8.16
CA LYS A 240 12.86 16.17 9.36
C LYS A 240 11.71 15.17 9.15
N PRO A 241 11.64 14.09 9.94
CA PRO A 241 10.45 13.24 10.01
C PRO A 241 9.24 14.05 10.48
N ILE A 242 8.06 13.72 9.96
CA ILE A 242 6.79 14.34 10.34
C ILE A 242 5.72 13.27 10.57
N GLY A 243 4.62 13.65 11.21
CA GLY A 243 3.48 12.75 11.46
C GLY A 243 3.91 11.47 12.19
N SER A 244 3.50 10.31 11.66
CA SER A 244 3.81 9.02 12.30
C SER A 244 5.31 8.71 12.39
N LEU A 245 6.14 9.20 11.45
CA LEU A 245 7.58 9.00 11.51
C LEU A 245 8.24 9.87 12.59
N ALA A 246 7.68 11.03 12.92
CA ALA A 246 8.17 11.82 14.06
C ALA A 246 7.90 11.13 15.41
N VAL A 247 6.88 10.28 15.49
CA VAL A 247 6.62 9.49 16.69
C VAL A 247 7.65 8.38 16.85
N LEU A 248 8.17 7.80 15.75
CA LEU A 248 9.30 6.87 15.83
C LEU A 248 10.53 7.53 16.48
N ASP A 249 10.83 8.76 16.08
CA ASP A 249 11.93 9.57 16.65
C ASP A 249 11.71 9.84 18.14
N ALA A 250 10.50 10.23 18.53
CA ALA A 250 10.14 10.46 19.94
C ALA A 250 10.28 9.21 20.84
N TYR A 251 10.12 8.02 20.27
CA TYR A 251 10.34 6.74 20.95
C TYR A 251 11.81 6.26 20.85
N GLY A 252 12.71 7.06 20.29
CA GLY A 252 14.14 6.73 20.15
C GLY A 252 14.42 5.66 19.08
N VAL A 253 13.45 5.31 18.24
CA VAL A 253 13.59 4.28 17.21
C VAL A 253 14.66 4.68 16.19
N LEU A 254 14.73 5.96 15.81
CA LEU A 254 15.72 6.42 14.83
C LEU A 254 17.16 6.33 15.36
N ASP A 255 17.35 6.62 16.65
CA ASP A 255 18.64 6.42 17.31
C ASP A 255 18.98 4.93 17.44
N GLN A 256 18.00 4.09 17.78
CA GLN A 256 18.17 2.64 17.82
C GLN A 256 18.51 2.06 16.46
N VAL A 257 17.97 2.59 15.36
CA VAL A 257 18.31 2.15 13.99
C VAL A 257 19.81 2.32 13.70
N ASN A 258 20.47 3.32 14.29
CA ASN A 258 21.91 3.52 14.11
C ASN A 258 22.78 2.68 15.06
N CYS A 259 22.24 2.22 16.19
CA CYS A 259 23.01 1.62 17.28
C CYS A 259 22.67 0.14 17.56
N SER A 260 21.49 -0.34 17.16
CA SER A 260 21.02 -1.69 17.46
C SER A 260 21.59 -2.72 16.50
N THR A 261 21.97 -3.88 17.03
CA THR A 261 22.40 -5.05 16.23
C THR A 261 21.22 -5.83 15.64
N HIS A 262 19.98 -5.37 15.84
CA HIS A 262 18.76 -6.06 15.41
C HIS A 262 18.08 -5.41 14.19
N VAL A 263 18.59 -4.28 13.72
CA VAL A 263 17.99 -3.50 12.63
C VAL A 263 17.96 -4.28 11.33
N ASP A 264 19.07 -4.92 10.97
CA ASP A 264 19.15 -5.72 9.74
C ASP A 264 18.10 -6.84 9.74
N LYS A 265 17.92 -7.53 10.88
CA LYS A 265 16.91 -8.58 11.02
C LYS A 265 15.49 -8.03 10.97
N LEU A 266 15.26 -6.83 11.52
CA LEU A 266 13.96 -6.18 11.46
C LEU A 266 13.62 -5.81 10.01
N LEU A 267 14.57 -5.24 9.26
CA LEU A 267 14.38 -4.87 7.86
C LEU A 267 14.26 -6.11 6.95
N GLU A 268 15.01 -7.18 7.21
CA GLU A 268 14.87 -8.47 6.51
C GLU A 268 13.43 -9.00 6.58
N VAL A 269 12.75 -8.77 7.70
CA VAL A 269 11.39 -9.28 7.93
C VAL A 269 10.31 -8.28 7.50
N TYR A 270 10.46 -7.00 7.83
CA TYR A 270 9.39 -6.00 7.72
C TYR A 270 9.61 -4.92 6.65
N ASP A 271 10.75 -4.90 5.94
CA ASP A 271 10.95 -4.00 4.81
C ASP A 271 10.56 -4.71 3.49
N PRO A 272 9.56 -4.24 2.73
CA PRO A 272 9.09 -4.96 1.55
C PRO A 272 10.17 -5.24 0.49
N VAL A 273 11.12 -4.31 0.28
CA VAL A 273 12.24 -4.52 -0.66
C VAL A 273 13.10 -5.73 -0.33
N SER A 274 13.16 -6.16 0.94
CA SER A 274 13.90 -7.36 1.35
C SER A 274 13.31 -8.65 0.76
N HIS A 275 12.04 -8.60 0.34
CA HIS A 275 11.31 -9.75 -0.22
C HIS A 275 11.20 -9.71 -1.74
N PHE A 276 11.73 -8.68 -2.42
CA PHE A 276 11.56 -8.51 -3.87
C PHE A 276 12.22 -9.60 -4.70
N ASP A 277 13.26 -10.30 -4.21
CA ASP A 277 13.86 -11.42 -4.95
C ASP A 277 12.88 -12.60 -5.12
N GLU A 278 11.84 -12.63 -4.31
CA GLU A 278 10.89 -13.74 -4.18
C GLU A 278 9.45 -13.28 -4.51
N LEU A 279 9.10 -12.05 -4.19
CA LEU A 279 7.75 -11.51 -4.37
C LEU A 279 7.58 -10.82 -5.75
N SER A 280 6.80 -11.45 -6.64
CA SER A 280 6.55 -10.98 -8.02
C SER A 280 5.06 -10.86 -8.39
N ILE A 281 4.19 -10.76 -7.38
CA ILE A 281 2.74 -10.59 -7.59
C ILE A 281 2.39 -9.25 -8.27
N PRO A 282 1.19 -9.10 -8.85
CA PRO A 282 0.70 -7.77 -9.25
C PRO A 282 0.52 -6.82 -8.05
N VAL A 283 0.90 -5.56 -8.23
CA VAL A 283 0.77 -4.50 -7.21
C VAL A 283 0.16 -3.23 -7.80
N MET A 284 -0.87 -2.67 -7.15
CA MET A 284 -1.42 -1.34 -7.44
C MET A 284 -1.23 -0.42 -6.24
N MET A 285 -0.28 0.49 -6.31
CA MET A 285 -0.07 1.50 -5.27
C MET A 285 -1.09 2.64 -5.47
N ILE A 286 -1.91 2.93 -4.46
CA ILE A 286 -2.92 3.99 -4.52
C ILE A 286 -2.59 5.05 -3.47
N PHE A 287 -2.23 6.26 -3.89
CA PHE A 287 -1.87 7.33 -2.95
C PHE A 287 -2.23 8.71 -3.49
N GLY A 288 -2.28 9.70 -2.59
CA GLY A 288 -2.68 11.06 -2.91
C GLY A 288 -1.48 11.99 -3.09
N THR A 289 -1.60 13.00 -3.97
CA THR A 289 -0.51 13.98 -4.15
C THR A 289 -0.30 14.91 -2.95
N ARG A 290 -1.27 14.99 -2.04
CA ARG A 290 -1.18 15.75 -0.78
C ARG A 290 -0.96 14.86 0.44
N ASP A 291 -0.49 13.64 0.21
CA ASP A 291 -0.09 12.75 1.29
C ASP A 291 1.25 13.22 1.89
N GLN A 292 1.19 13.73 3.11
CA GLN A 292 2.38 14.21 3.83
C GLN A 292 3.21 13.08 4.48
N LEU A 293 2.66 11.86 4.57
CA LEU A 293 3.32 10.70 5.16
C LEU A 293 3.93 9.77 4.10
N SER A 294 3.58 9.99 2.85
CA SER A 294 4.01 9.21 1.69
C SER A 294 4.26 10.17 0.53
N PRO A 295 5.24 11.08 0.65
CA PRO A 295 5.48 12.12 -0.35
C PRO A 295 5.83 11.50 -1.70
N LEU A 296 5.41 12.17 -2.77
CA LEU A 296 5.72 11.76 -4.15
C LEU A 296 7.23 11.64 -4.38
N GLY A 297 7.60 10.75 -5.30
CA GLY A 297 8.98 10.49 -5.69
C GLY A 297 9.62 9.33 -4.95
N VAL A 298 9.09 8.91 -3.79
CA VAL A 298 9.58 7.74 -3.05
C VAL A 298 9.36 6.44 -3.84
N GLU A 299 8.36 6.39 -4.73
CA GLU A 299 8.10 5.26 -5.62
C GLU A 299 9.30 4.88 -6.49
N TRP A 300 10.11 5.86 -6.91
CA TRP A 300 11.30 5.63 -7.72
C TRP A 300 12.43 4.94 -6.97
N THR A 301 12.34 4.85 -5.64
CA THR A 301 13.35 4.18 -4.81
C THR A 301 13.18 2.67 -4.77
N TYR A 302 12.00 2.15 -5.12
CA TYR A 302 11.71 0.72 -5.09
C TYR A 302 11.16 0.17 -6.41
N ALA A 303 10.44 0.98 -7.20
CA ALA A 303 9.81 0.53 -8.45
C ALA A 303 10.79 -0.13 -9.44
N PRO A 304 12.02 0.40 -9.66
CA PRO A 304 12.97 -0.23 -10.58
C PRO A 304 13.49 -1.60 -10.10
N GLY A 305 13.38 -1.89 -8.81
CA GLY A 305 13.82 -3.14 -8.20
C GLY A 305 12.70 -4.17 -8.07
N TYR A 306 11.44 -3.81 -8.31
CA TYR A 306 10.32 -4.74 -8.18
C TYR A 306 10.24 -5.65 -9.41
N PRO A 307 10.26 -6.99 -9.27
CA PRO A 307 10.27 -7.89 -10.43
C PRO A 307 8.88 -8.15 -11.00
N GLY A 308 7.82 -7.85 -10.26
CA GLY A 308 6.42 -8.06 -10.66
C GLY A 308 5.84 -6.87 -11.41
N SER A 309 4.57 -6.99 -11.81
CA SER A 309 3.85 -5.88 -12.42
C SER A 309 3.42 -4.86 -11.36
N LEU A 310 3.72 -3.58 -11.60
CA LEU A 310 3.51 -2.49 -10.65
C LEU A 310 2.81 -1.32 -11.33
N TRP A 311 1.66 -0.91 -10.78
CA TRP A 311 0.90 0.26 -11.22
C TRP A 311 0.76 1.27 -10.09
N PHE A 312 0.52 2.51 -10.49
CA PHE A 312 0.31 3.66 -9.61
C PHE A 312 -1.00 4.35 -9.96
N GLU A 313 -1.93 4.37 -9.01
CA GLU A 313 -3.04 5.32 -9.01
C GLU A 313 -2.66 6.51 -8.12
N VAL A 314 -2.29 7.62 -8.75
CA VAL A 314 -1.95 8.85 -8.06
C VAL A 314 -3.18 9.77 -8.05
N VAL A 315 -3.86 9.86 -6.91
CA VAL A 315 -5.09 10.64 -6.76
C VAL A 315 -4.75 12.11 -6.52
N PRO A 316 -5.06 13.02 -7.46
CA PRO A 316 -4.71 14.42 -7.34
C PRO A 316 -5.46 15.07 -6.17
N ASN A 317 -4.74 15.90 -5.41
CA ASN A 317 -5.25 16.70 -4.29
C ASN A 317 -5.78 15.89 -3.10
N ALA A 318 -5.66 14.55 -3.11
CA ALA A 318 -6.04 13.73 -1.97
C ALA A 318 -4.97 13.79 -0.87
N THR A 319 -5.43 13.96 0.37
CA THR A 319 -4.59 13.83 1.57
C THR A 319 -4.49 12.36 1.99
N HIS A 320 -3.59 12.06 2.93
CA HIS A 320 -3.40 10.70 3.47
C HIS A 320 -4.73 10.02 3.87
N THR A 321 -5.54 10.68 4.69
CA THR A 321 -6.85 10.14 5.11
C THR A 321 -7.94 10.38 4.06
N GLY A 322 -7.92 11.54 3.40
CA GLY A 322 -8.95 11.92 2.43
C GLY A 322 -9.02 11.00 1.22
N LEU A 323 -7.92 10.32 0.88
CA LEU A 323 -7.84 9.34 -0.20
C LEU A 323 -8.95 8.28 -0.10
N HIS A 324 -9.21 7.77 1.11
CA HIS A 324 -10.10 6.63 1.35
C HIS A 324 -11.57 6.93 1.02
N SER A 325 -11.91 8.21 0.83
CA SER A 325 -13.26 8.71 0.53
C SER A 325 -13.37 9.18 -0.92
N THR A 326 -12.32 9.03 -1.72
CA THR A 326 -12.32 9.46 -3.13
C THR A 326 -12.94 8.38 -4.03
N LYS A 327 -13.68 8.83 -5.05
CA LYS A 327 -14.20 7.92 -6.09
C LYS A 327 -13.07 7.30 -6.91
N ARG A 328 -11.96 8.02 -7.11
CA ARG A 328 -10.77 7.54 -7.84
C ARG A 328 -10.13 6.34 -7.15
N ALA A 329 -9.84 6.44 -5.86
CA ALA A 329 -9.27 5.31 -5.10
C ALA A 329 -10.19 4.08 -5.11
N ALA A 330 -11.51 4.27 -5.01
CA ALA A 330 -12.48 3.18 -5.09
C ALA A 330 -12.55 2.56 -6.50
N ALA A 331 -12.52 3.38 -7.54
CA ALA A 331 -12.51 2.91 -8.93
C ALA A 331 -11.22 2.14 -9.26
N ALA A 332 -10.06 2.64 -8.85
CA ALA A 332 -8.78 1.96 -9.03
C ALA A 332 -8.72 0.61 -8.30
N TRP A 333 -9.28 0.52 -7.09
CA TRP A 333 -9.43 -0.75 -6.38
C TRP A 333 -10.26 -1.76 -7.19
N ARG A 334 -11.43 -1.36 -7.70
CA ARG A 334 -12.31 -2.25 -8.47
C ARG A 334 -11.71 -2.62 -9.84
N ALA A 335 -11.06 -1.68 -10.52
CA ALA A 335 -10.34 -1.95 -11.76
C ALA A 335 -9.19 -2.94 -11.55
N PHE A 336 -8.45 -2.80 -10.45
CA PHE A 336 -7.38 -3.73 -10.10
C PHE A 336 -7.93 -5.13 -9.74
N LEU A 337 -9.04 -5.22 -9.02
CA LEU A 337 -9.71 -6.51 -8.79
C LEU A 337 -10.14 -7.17 -10.10
N ALA A 338 -10.76 -6.42 -11.01
CA ALA A 338 -11.17 -6.93 -12.32
C ALA A 338 -9.96 -7.40 -13.14
N TYR A 339 -8.83 -6.68 -13.07
CA TYR A 339 -7.57 -7.09 -13.70
C TYR A 339 -7.06 -8.43 -13.15
N VAL A 340 -7.00 -8.57 -11.83
CA VAL A 340 -6.50 -9.82 -11.19
C VAL A 340 -7.45 -10.99 -11.46
N ALA A 341 -8.75 -10.73 -11.55
CA ALA A 341 -9.77 -11.71 -11.96
C ALA A 341 -9.69 -12.09 -13.44
N GLY A 342 -8.89 -11.39 -14.25
CA GLY A 342 -8.78 -11.62 -15.70
C GLY A 342 -9.98 -11.07 -16.49
N GLU A 343 -10.77 -10.20 -15.88
CA GLU A 343 -11.95 -9.57 -16.48
C GLU A 343 -11.63 -8.22 -17.14
N ALA A 344 -10.48 -7.63 -16.80
CA ALA A 344 -10.04 -6.35 -17.34
C ALA A 344 -8.52 -6.34 -17.63
N GLU A 345 -8.08 -5.32 -18.35
CA GLU A 345 -6.67 -5.00 -18.55
C GLU A 345 -6.35 -3.63 -17.98
N LEU A 346 -5.09 -3.46 -17.55
CA LEU A 346 -4.56 -2.16 -17.14
C LEU A 346 -3.54 -1.68 -18.16
N PRO A 347 -3.50 -0.38 -18.46
CA PRO A 347 -2.57 0.17 -19.43
C PRO A 347 -1.13 0.09 -18.90
N GLU A 348 -0.21 -0.21 -19.82
CA GLU A 348 1.22 0.03 -19.61
C GLU A 348 1.55 1.44 -20.11
N VAL A 349 2.20 2.23 -19.24
CA VAL A 349 2.45 3.65 -19.50
C VAL A 349 3.94 3.93 -19.35
N SER A 350 4.58 4.35 -20.44
CA SER A 350 5.95 4.85 -20.43
C SER A 350 5.94 6.37 -20.56
N VAL A 351 6.38 7.06 -19.51
CA VAL A 351 6.39 8.53 -19.45
C VAL A 351 7.81 9.05 -19.60
N HIS A 352 7.98 10.01 -20.50
CA HIS A 352 9.23 10.76 -20.67
C HIS A 352 8.98 12.25 -20.45
N VAL A 353 9.77 12.84 -19.57
CA VAL A 353 9.77 14.29 -19.30
C VAL A 353 11.10 14.86 -19.78
N SER A 354 11.04 15.91 -20.59
CA SER A 354 12.23 16.65 -21.04
C SER A 354 12.09 18.13 -20.73
N HIS A 355 13.22 18.79 -20.50
CA HIS A 355 13.28 20.22 -20.18
C HIS A 355 14.05 20.95 -21.28
N PRO A 356 13.45 21.20 -22.46
CA PRO A 356 14.11 21.96 -23.50
C PRO A 356 14.39 23.40 -23.03
N ALA A 357 15.37 24.04 -23.66
CA ALA A 357 15.64 25.46 -23.41
C ALA A 357 14.42 26.29 -23.83
N GLY A 358 13.57 26.68 -22.87
CA GLY A 358 12.30 27.36 -23.17
C GLY A 358 11.38 27.64 -21.99
N GLY A 359 11.72 27.21 -20.76
CA GLY A 359 10.86 27.45 -19.59
C GLY A 359 9.61 26.57 -19.56
N SER A 360 9.54 25.52 -20.37
CA SER A 360 8.53 24.46 -20.31
C SER A 360 9.18 23.09 -20.05
N ALA A 361 8.40 22.18 -19.47
CA ALA A 361 8.67 20.76 -19.43
C ALA A 361 7.76 20.09 -20.47
N GLU A 362 8.37 19.37 -21.42
CA GLU A 362 7.64 18.60 -22.42
C GLU A 362 7.45 17.19 -21.90
N VAL A 363 6.20 16.77 -21.79
CA VAL A 363 5.77 15.47 -21.30
C VAL A 363 5.27 14.66 -22.48
N SER A 364 5.78 13.46 -22.62
CA SER A 364 5.29 12.48 -23.59
C SER A 364 4.98 11.17 -22.90
N ALA A 365 3.90 10.52 -23.33
CA ALA A 365 3.47 9.23 -22.82
C ALA A 365 3.15 8.28 -23.97
N GLU A 366 3.80 7.11 -23.93
CA GLU A 366 3.47 5.96 -24.76
C GLU A 366 2.56 5.04 -23.94
N VAL A 367 1.39 4.73 -24.48
CA VAL A 367 0.37 3.94 -23.81
C VAL A 367 0.12 2.69 -24.63
N THR A 368 0.31 1.53 -24.00
CA THR A 368 -0.01 0.23 -24.59
C THR A 368 -1.13 -0.42 -23.76
N CYS A 369 -2.25 -0.73 -24.41
CA CYS A 369 -3.34 -1.48 -23.80
C CYS A 369 -4.15 -2.20 -24.89
N ARG A 370 -4.72 -3.38 -24.60
CA ARG A 370 -5.80 -3.95 -25.45
C ARG A 370 -7.18 -3.43 -25.02
N CYS A 371 -7.24 -2.70 -23.90
CA CYS A 371 -8.37 -1.89 -23.50
C CYS A 371 -8.50 -0.60 -24.33
N GLY A 372 -9.69 0.00 -24.36
CA GLY A 372 -9.89 1.32 -24.93
C GLY A 372 -9.23 2.39 -24.06
N VAL A 373 -8.49 3.31 -24.69
CA VAL A 373 -7.95 4.51 -24.04
C VAL A 373 -8.86 5.68 -24.40
N PHE A 374 -9.56 6.23 -23.41
CA PHE A 374 -10.52 7.32 -23.59
C PHE A 374 -9.85 8.68 -23.48
N GLY A 375 -8.77 8.78 -22.71
CA GLY A 375 -8.01 10.01 -22.59
C GLY A 375 -6.72 9.81 -21.81
N VAL A 376 -5.78 10.74 -22.01
CA VAL A 376 -4.55 10.80 -21.23
C VAL A 376 -4.39 12.22 -20.70
N THR A 377 -4.18 12.32 -19.39
CA THR A 377 -4.09 13.59 -18.66
C THR A 377 -2.75 13.71 -17.97
N ALA A 378 -2.04 14.80 -18.20
CA ALA A 378 -0.90 15.18 -17.39
C ALA A 378 -1.40 16.02 -16.19
N TRP A 379 -1.12 15.57 -14.98
CA TRP A 379 -1.38 16.32 -13.76
C TRP A 379 -0.12 17.07 -13.35
N THR A 380 -0.26 18.36 -13.04
CA THR A 380 0.88 19.22 -12.72
C THR A 380 0.64 20.12 -11.52
N ALA A 381 1.72 20.41 -10.80
CA ALA A 381 1.80 21.43 -9.77
C ALA A 381 3.20 22.05 -9.77
N THR A 382 3.29 23.33 -9.36
CA THR A 382 4.57 24.03 -9.20
C THR A 382 4.73 24.52 -7.77
N SER A 383 5.98 24.66 -7.31
CA SER A 383 6.31 25.15 -5.98
C SER A 383 7.76 25.66 -5.91
N GLU A 384 8.07 26.50 -4.91
CA GLU A 384 9.44 26.91 -4.57
C GLU A 384 10.23 25.83 -3.81
N SER A 385 9.55 24.78 -3.31
CA SER A 385 10.17 23.67 -2.57
C SER A 385 9.44 22.35 -2.79
N LEU A 386 10.11 21.22 -2.52
CA LEU A 386 9.50 19.89 -2.54
C LEU A 386 8.31 19.78 -1.56
N ALA A 387 8.46 20.28 -0.31
CA ALA A 387 7.36 20.32 0.65
C ALA A 387 6.15 21.09 0.12
N GLY A 388 6.37 22.19 -0.61
CA GLY A 388 5.28 22.96 -1.19
C GLY A 388 4.54 22.22 -2.31
N LEU A 389 5.16 21.25 -3.02
CA LEU A 389 4.44 20.41 -3.99
C LEU A 389 3.38 19.52 -3.31
N VAL A 390 3.63 19.08 -2.07
CA VAL A 390 2.67 18.30 -1.27
C VAL A 390 1.49 19.18 -0.80
N ALA A 391 1.68 20.49 -0.70
CA ALA A 391 0.61 21.44 -0.37
C ALA A 391 -0.08 22.03 -1.62
N ALA A 392 0.50 21.87 -2.80
CA ALA A 392 0.05 22.53 -4.02
C ALA A 392 -1.28 21.97 -4.54
N ASP A 393 -1.99 22.78 -5.33
CA ASP A 393 -3.16 22.34 -6.11
C ASP A 393 -2.70 21.71 -7.42
N TRP A 394 -2.87 20.40 -7.53
CA TRP A 394 -2.60 19.65 -8.75
C TRP A 394 -3.73 19.87 -9.76
N ARG A 395 -3.36 20.25 -10.99
CA ARG A 395 -4.29 20.59 -12.06
C ARG A 395 -4.10 19.69 -13.27
N PRO A 396 -5.19 19.31 -13.94
CA PRO A 396 -5.12 18.49 -15.14
C PRO A 396 -4.76 19.35 -16.36
N ILE A 397 -4.01 18.74 -17.28
CA ILE A 397 -3.75 19.20 -18.63
C ILE A 397 -4.04 18.01 -19.54
N GLU A 398 -5.06 18.13 -20.40
CA GLU A 398 -5.35 17.11 -21.41
C GLU A 398 -4.15 17.00 -22.36
N MET A 399 -3.68 15.77 -22.59
CA MET A 399 -2.59 15.50 -23.52
C MET A 399 -3.15 15.33 -24.94
N ALA A 400 -2.43 15.82 -25.94
CA ALA A 400 -2.79 15.65 -27.34
C ALA A 400 -2.15 14.38 -27.90
N LEU A 401 -2.93 13.57 -28.63
CA LEU A 401 -2.40 12.39 -29.33
C LEU A 401 -1.80 12.82 -30.68
N GLU A 402 -0.49 12.67 -30.82
CA GLU A 402 0.25 13.08 -32.02
C GLU A 402 1.22 11.97 -32.46
N GLY A 403 0.97 11.38 -33.63
CA GLY A 403 1.83 10.32 -34.17
C GLY A 403 1.92 9.09 -33.26
N GLY A 404 0.84 8.74 -32.56
CA GLY A 404 0.77 7.58 -31.66
C GLY A 404 1.33 7.83 -30.25
N VAL A 405 1.78 9.05 -29.95
CA VAL A 405 2.33 9.43 -28.65
C VAL A 405 1.50 10.58 -28.07
N TRP A 406 1.12 10.49 -26.80
CA TRP A 406 0.43 11.56 -26.09
C TRP A 406 1.43 12.61 -25.65
N ARG A 407 1.13 13.90 -25.85
CA ARG A 407 2.04 15.01 -25.51
C ARG A 407 1.35 16.15 -24.78
N ALA A 408 2.08 16.80 -23.87
CA ALA A 408 1.71 18.06 -23.26
C ALA A 408 2.95 18.91 -22.94
N SER A 409 2.81 20.23 -23.09
CA SER A 409 3.81 21.22 -22.66
C SER A 409 3.35 21.86 -21.35
N ILE A 410 4.18 21.77 -20.32
CA ILE A 410 3.89 22.26 -18.96
C ILE A 410 4.78 23.47 -18.66
N PRO A 411 4.24 24.66 -18.40
CA PRO A 411 5.04 25.81 -18.00
C PRO A 411 5.81 25.56 -16.69
N VAL A 412 7.12 25.76 -16.69
CA VAL A 412 7.97 25.70 -15.49
C VAL A 412 8.04 27.11 -14.90
N THR A 413 7.16 27.40 -13.95
CA THR A 413 7.00 28.74 -13.39
C THR A 413 7.73 28.94 -12.06
N GLN A 414 8.19 27.86 -11.42
CA GLN A 414 8.84 27.87 -10.10
C GLN A 414 9.99 26.85 -10.04
N ALA A 415 10.74 26.85 -8.94
CA ALA A 415 11.93 26.01 -8.77
C ALA A 415 11.66 24.50 -8.91
N TYR A 416 10.47 24.05 -8.50
CA TYR A 416 10.05 22.65 -8.61
C TYR A 416 8.74 22.55 -9.39
N THR A 417 8.66 21.57 -10.29
CA THR A 417 7.46 21.19 -11.03
C THR A 417 7.24 19.69 -10.85
N GLY A 418 6.10 19.31 -10.31
CA GLY A 418 5.66 17.92 -10.20
C GLY A 418 4.78 17.55 -11.39
N VAL A 419 4.97 16.35 -11.93
CA VAL A 419 4.18 15.83 -13.06
C VAL A 419 3.90 14.35 -12.83
N PHE A 420 2.67 13.92 -13.06
CA PHE A 420 2.35 12.51 -13.32
C PHE A 420 1.34 12.40 -14.47
N VAL A 421 1.29 11.25 -15.12
CA VAL A 421 0.37 10.98 -16.23
C VAL A 421 -0.67 9.97 -15.78
N GLU A 422 -1.94 10.29 -16.01
CA GLU A 422 -3.10 9.44 -15.78
C GLU A 422 -3.66 8.99 -17.14
N VAL A 423 -3.93 7.69 -17.28
CA VAL A 423 -4.58 7.09 -18.45
C VAL A 423 -5.97 6.63 -18.04
N GLN A 424 -7.00 7.00 -18.81
CA GLN A 424 -8.41 6.71 -18.55
C GLN A 424 -9.02 5.79 -19.59
#